data_AF-A0AAD1K0X9-F1
#
_entry.id   AF-A0AAD1K0X9-F1
#
_cell.length_a   1.000
_cell.length_b   1.000
_cell.length_c   1.000
_cell.angle_alpha   90.00
_cell.angle_beta   90.00
_cell.angle_gamma   90.00
#
_symmetry.space_group_name_H-M   'P 1'
#
loop_
_entity.id
_entity.type
_entity.pdbx_description
1 polymer ?
#
loop_
_entity_poly.entity_id
_entity_poly.type
_entity_poly.pdbx_seq_one_letter_code
_entity_poly.pdbx_strand_id
1 'polypeptide(L)'
;MQPIKIYSSIQEKNPLQIKFEDTILKYFKKKDEVDIVNEILPEVNSKVSIKLTFPITREQLTKLDRRQLLVILEVLNSSIPEVSLFKWSNTLFGQSRDAYNKLILLKQYNSLYSKYEYAISISPFFYNNLLDSLVIAIFISVQKIFDNTTGASSVTIEKLLLKYEKNYTNFPAFQDIYKWDKISEEKLLWKWKISEDEIEFFEKNNYSNCSKDDYVEVSPLLVLKLNEWKLNRFKSLKKLEYLYAQRNKIYVHNDKLAMNNLDKLTADNPLTFDDFEHFINFSLKFTHFILLMLTNINYAWEPTNINDWEQTLKYTSIGLEKTKKDIEEKTRELRDEFNNK
;
A
#
# COMPACT_ATOMS: atom_id res chain seq x y z
N MET A 1 -31.86 -30.62 -31.92
CA MET A 1 -30.83 -29.72 -31.37
C MET A 1 -29.99 -30.53 -30.40
N GLN A 2 -28.71 -30.78 -30.70
CA GLN A 2 -27.80 -31.35 -29.70
C GLN A 2 -27.53 -30.28 -28.63
N PRO A 3 -27.50 -30.64 -27.34
CA PRO A 3 -27.13 -29.69 -26.30
C PRO A 3 -25.67 -29.29 -26.51
N ILE A 4 -25.44 -27.98 -26.64
CA ILE A 4 -24.11 -27.37 -26.66
C ILE A 4 -23.43 -27.81 -25.35
N LYS A 5 -22.32 -28.56 -25.46
CA LYS A 5 -21.49 -28.89 -24.29
C LYS A 5 -21.02 -27.58 -23.69
N ILE A 6 -21.40 -27.34 -22.44
CA ILE A 6 -20.83 -26.25 -21.64
C ILE A 6 -19.34 -26.56 -21.52
N TYR A 7 -18.50 -25.75 -22.17
CA TYR A 7 -17.05 -25.84 -22.10
C TYR A 7 -16.61 -25.74 -20.64
N SER A 8 -15.99 -26.79 -20.10
CA SER A 8 -15.45 -26.78 -18.74
C SER A 8 -14.01 -26.27 -18.77
N SER A 9 -13.77 -25.06 -18.28
CA SER A 9 -12.41 -24.56 -18.04
C SER A 9 -11.85 -25.15 -16.75
N ILE A 10 -10.64 -25.71 -16.78
CA ILE A 10 -9.92 -26.16 -15.58
C ILE A 10 -8.74 -25.23 -15.36
N GLN A 11 -8.67 -24.59 -14.19
CA GLN A 11 -7.52 -23.77 -13.79
C GLN A 11 -6.34 -24.70 -13.50
N GLU A 12 -5.19 -24.44 -14.12
CA GLU A 12 -3.97 -25.17 -13.78
C GLU A 12 -3.35 -24.63 -12.51
N LYS A 13 -2.67 -25.53 -11.80
CA LYS A 13 -1.97 -25.17 -10.57
C LYS A 13 -0.76 -24.31 -10.90
N ASN A 14 -0.71 -23.12 -10.30
CA ASN A 14 0.38 -22.19 -10.50
C ASN A 14 1.74 -22.83 -10.09
N PRO A 15 2.80 -22.74 -10.92
CA PRO A 15 4.11 -23.32 -10.60
C PRO A 15 4.67 -22.88 -9.24
N LEU A 16 4.39 -21.64 -8.85
CA LEU A 16 4.82 -21.10 -7.56
C LEU A 16 4.14 -21.80 -6.40
N GLN A 17 2.85 -22.13 -6.53
CA GLN A 17 2.12 -22.89 -5.51
C GLN A 17 2.70 -24.29 -5.35
N ILE A 18 3.00 -24.98 -6.47
CA ILE A 18 3.63 -26.31 -6.45
C ILE A 18 4.97 -26.25 -5.70
N LYS A 19 5.82 -25.25 -6.04
CA LYS A 19 7.10 -25.01 -5.38
C LYS A 19 6.95 -24.82 -3.87
N PHE A 20 5.97 -24.03 -3.43
CA PHE A 20 5.73 -23.79 -2.00
C PHE A 20 5.33 -25.09 -1.29
N GLU A 21 4.39 -25.84 -1.85
CA GLU A 21 3.97 -27.12 -1.29
C GLU A 21 5.11 -28.13 -1.20
N ASP A 22 5.92 -28.26 -2.26
CA ASP A 22 7.09 -29.16 -2.27
C ASP A 22 8.11 -28.75 -1.20
N THR A 23 8.33 -27.45 -1.02
CA THR A 23 9.24 -26.93 0.00
C THR A 23 8.75 -27.25 1.41
N ILE A 24 7.44 -27.05 1.67
CA ILE A 24 6.81 -27.39 2.96
C ILE A 24 6.90 -28.90 3.23
N LEU A 25 6.52 -29.74 2.26
CA LEU A 25 6.59 -31.20 2.41
C LEU A 25 8.02 -31.68 2.66
N LYS A 26 9.01 -31.10 1.97
CA LYS A 26 10.43 -31.41 2.17
C LYS A 26 10.91 -31.02 3.57
N TYR A 27 10.41 -29.94 4.13
CA TYR A 27 10.74 -29.52 5.50
C TYR A 27 10.19 -30.51 6.53
N PHE A 28 8.89 -30.82 6.47
CA PHE A 28 8.24 -31.73 7.43
C PHE A 28 8.78 -33.17 7.35
N LYS A 29 9.32 -33.61 6.21
CA LYS A 29 9.99 -34.92 6.09
C LYS A 29 11.35 -35.00 6.81
N LYS A 30 11.98 -33.87 7.11
CA LYS A 30 13.34 -33.80 7.67
C LYS A 30 13.37 -33.49 9.17
N LYS A 31 12.22 -33.16 9.75
CA LYS A 31 12.11 -32.71 11.15
C LYS A 31 11.56 -33.81 12.03
N ASP A 32 11.92 -33.75 13.31
CA ASP A 32 11.43 -34.67 14.32
C ASP A 32 9.91 -34.50 14.52
N GLU A 33 9.19 -35.60 14.66
CA GLU A 33 7.74 -35.61 14.84
C GLU A 33 7.31 -34.84 16.10
N VAL A 34 8.10 -34.95 17.17
CA VAL A 34 7.80 -34.31 18.46
C VAL A 34 7.84 -32.78 18.33
N ASP A 35 8.86 -32.24 17.65
CA ASP A 35 8.99 -30.81 17.36
C ASP A 35 7.82 -30.32 16.49
N ILE A 36 7.46 -31.10 15.48
CA ILE A 36 6.40 -30.76 14.54
C ILE A 36 5.05 -30.63 15.25
N VAL A 37 4.70 -31.61 16.07
CA VAL A 37 3.39 -31.69 16.71
C VAL A 37 3.25 -30.69 17.85
N ASN A 38 4.31 -30.49 18.65
CA ASN A 38 4.23 -29.69 19.87
C ASN A 38 4.54 -28.20 19.68
N GLU A 39 5.35 -27.83 18.67
CA GLU A 39 5.78 -26.44 18.48
C GLU A 39 5.30 -25.87 17.14
N ILE A 40 5.65 -26.54 16.03
CA ILE A 40 5.47 -25.97 14.68
C ILE A 40 4.00 -25.93 14.26
N LEU A 41 3.26 -27.03 14.43
CA LEU A 41 1.86 -27.10 14.00
C LEU A 41 0.93 -26.16 14.78
N PRO A 42 1.05 -26.02 16.11
CA PRO A 42 0.30 -25.01 16.86
C PRO A 42 0.53 -23.59 16.36
N GLU A 43 1.79 -23.20 16.09
CA GLU A 43 2.10 -21.87 15.56
C GLU A 43 1.51 -21.66 14.15
N VAL A 44 1.71 -22.63 13.26
CA VAL A 44 1.16 -22.60 11.89
C VAL A 44 -0.36 -22.47 11.92
N ASN A 45 -1.04 -23.32 12.69
CA ASN A 45 -2.50 -23.35 12.76
C ASN A 45 -3.06 -22.05 13.33
N SER A 46 -2.38 -21.45 14.32
CA SER A 46 -2.72 -20.14 14.87
C SER A 46 -2.59 -19.03 13.81
N LYS A 47 -1.44 -18.92 13.14
CA LYS A 47 -1.18 -17.85 12.17
C LYS A 47 -2.02 -17.91 10.90
N VAL A 48 -2.35 -19.12 10.47
CA VAL A 48 -3.07 -19.35 9.20
C VAL A 48 -4.57 -19.55 9.43
N SER A 49 -5.01 -19.66 10.69
CA SER A 49 -6.40 -19.92 11.08
C SER A 49 -6.98 -21.19 10.42
N ILE A 50 -6.17 -22.25 10.39
CA ILE A 50 -6.51 -23.56 9.82
C ILE A 50 -6.14 -24.67 10.80
N LYS A 51 -6.62 -25.89 10.52
CA LYS A 51 -6.29 -27.09 11.30
C LYS A 51 -5.55 -28.11 10.44
N LEU A 52 -4.25 -27.90 10.27
CA LEU A 52 -3.35 -28.92 9.73
C LEU A 52 -3.05 -29.98 10.78
N THR A 53 -2.96 -31.23 10.33
CA THR A 53 -2.69 -32.40 11.16
C THR A 53 -1.48 -33.16 10.64
N PHE A 54 -0.67 -33.69 11.55
CA PHE A 54 0.42 -34.59 11.18
C PHE A 54 -0.12 -36.00 10.84
N PRO A 55 0.42 -36.69 9.82
CA PRO A 55 1.45 -36.23 8.88
C PRO A 55 0.90 -35.19 7.89
N ILE A 56 1.72 -34.19 7.55
CA ILE A 56 1.35 -33.17 6.56
C ILE A 56 1.35 -33.79 5.17
N THR A 57 0.19 -33.74 4.50
CA THR A 57 0.00 -34.31 3.17
C THR A 57 -0.17 -33.23 2.10
N ARG A 58 0.16 -33.58 0.85
CA ARG A 58 -0.08 -32.71 -0.32
C ARG A 58 -1.55 -32.34 -0.48
N GLU A 59 -2.47 -33.21 -0.07
CA GLU A 59 -3.91 -32.96 -0.09
C GLU A 59 -4.30 -31.85 0.89
N GLN A 60 -3.71 -31.83 2.10
CA GLN A 60 -3.93 -30.76 3.07
C GLN A 60 -3.42 -29.42 2.53
N LEU A 61 -2.21 -29.40 1.95
CA LEU A 61 -1.61 -28.16 1.44
C LEU A 61 -2.30 -27.61 0.19
N THR A 62 -2.85 -28.47 -0.67
CA THR A 62 -3.55 -28.04 -1.90
C THR A 62 -4.83 -27.25 -1.61
N LYS A 63 -5.40 -27.41 -0.41
CA LYS A 63 -6.58 -26.66 0.05
C LYS A 63 -6.23 -25.23 0.50
N LEU A 64 -4.94 -24.90 0.61
CA LEU A 64 -4.47 -23.61 1.08
C LEU A 64 -4.18 -22.67 -0.09
N ASP A 65 -4.46 -21.38 0.11
CA ASP A 65 -4.05 -20.35 -0.84
C ASP A 65 -2.53 -20.06 -0.73
N ARG A 66 -2.00 -19.32 -1.71
CA ARG A 66 -0.56 -19.02 -1.77
C ARG A 66 -0.06 -18.17 -0.60
N ARG A 67 -0.90 -17.28 -0.04
CA ARG A 67 -0.55 -16.49 1.15
C ARG A 67 -0.42 -17.41 2.35
N GLN A 68 -1.36 -18.32 2.56
CA GLN A 68 -1.32 -19.30 3.64
C GLN A 68 -0.06 -20.16 3.56
N LEU A 69 0.30 -20.65 2.37
CA LEU A 69 1.54 -21.40 2.15
C LEU A 69 2.80 -20.56 2.44
N LEU A 70 2.82 -19.27 2.06
CA LEU A 70 3.93 -18.37 2.39
C LEU A 70 4.07 -18.11 3.88
N VAL A 71 2.95 -17.94 4.60
CA VAL A 71 2.96 -17.78 6.06
C VAL A 71 3.51 -19.04 6.74
N ILE A 72 3.13 -20.24 6.26
CA ILE A 72 3.74 -21.49 6.72
C ILE A 72 5.25 -21.45 6.49
N LEU A 73 5.70 -21.15 5.27
CA LEU A 73 7.13 -21.08 4.94
C LEU A 73 7.91 -20.04 5.76
N GLU A 74 7.26 -18.94 6.16
CA GLU A 74 7.84 -17.96 7.09
C GLU A 74 8.02 -18.56 8.50
N VAL A 75 7.01 -19.24 9.05
CA VAL A 75 7.11 -19.94 10.34
C VAL A 75 8.22 -20.99 10.31
N LEU A 76 8.38 -21.69 9.18
CA LEU A 76 9.43 -22.68 8.97
C LEU A 76 10.81 -22.05 8.73
N ASN A 77 10.95 -20.72 8.75
CA ASN A 77 12.17 -19.98 8.42
C ASN A 77 12.81 -20.44 7.09
N SER A 78 11.97 -20.71 6.08
CA SER A 78 12.43 -21.18 4.78
C SER A 78 13.33 -20.14 4.10
N SER A 79 14.45 -20.60 3.53
CA SER A 79 15.46 -19.77 2.87
C SER A 79 15.13 -19.40 1.43
N ILE A 80 13.96 -19.81 0.92
CA ILE A 80 13.56 -19.45 -0.44
C ILE A 80 13.38 -17.92 -0.55
N PRO A 81 13.77 -17.29 -1.67
CA PRO A 81 13.71 -15.83 -1.80
C PRO A 81 12.33 -15.23 -1.57
N GLU A 82 11.27 -15.94 -1.97
CA GLU A 82 9.87 -15.50 -1.92
C GLU A 82 9.39 -15.18 -0.50
N VAL A 83 9.84 -15.94 0.50
CA VAL A 83 9.48 -15.69 1.91
C VAL A 83 9.98 -14.32 2.34
N SER A 84 11.23 -14.02 2.00
CA SER A 84 11.83 -12.76 2.39
C SER A 84 11.32 -11.56 1.57
N LEU A 85 10.98 -11.77 0.29
CA LEU A 85 10.29 -10.78 -0.55
C LEU A 85 8.88 -10.50 -0.04
N PHE A 86 8.14 -11.54 0.34
CA PHE A 86 6.81 -11.42 0.95
C PHE A 86 6.87 -10.60 2.24
N LYS A 87 7.77 -10.96 3.17
CA LYS A 87 7.93 -10.26 4.45
C LYS A 87 8.27 -8.77 4.29
N TRP A 88 9.22 -8.47 3.41
CA TRP A 88 9.65 -7.09 3.16
C TRP A 88 8.56 -6.27 2.49
N SER A 89 7.91 -6.84 1.47
CA SER A 89 6.82 -6.18 0.75
C SER A 89 5.60 -5.97 1.64
N ASN A 90 5.25 -6.93 2.48
CA ASN A 90 4.12 -6.80 3.42
C ASN A 90 4.38 -5.69 4.45
N THR A 91 5.60 -5.61 4.98
CA THR A 91 6.01 -4.54 5.90
C THR A 91 5.92 -3.16 5.24
N LEU A 92 6.56 -3.00 4.08
CA LEU A 92 6.59 -1.72 3.36
C LEU A 92 5.22 -1.33 2.80
N PHE A 93 4.40 -2.29 2.38
CA PHE A 93 3.01 -2.06 1.96
C PHE A 93 2.18 -1.50 3.11
N GLY A 94 2.30 -2.09 4.31
CA GLY A 94 1.62 -1.58 5.50
C GLY A 94 2.03 -0.14 5.84
N GLN A 95 3.33 0.17 5.80
CA GLN A 95 3.85 1.51 6.03
C GLN A 95 3.38 2.52 4.96
N SER A 96 3.40 2.10 3.69
CA SER A 96 2.96 2.93 2.56
C SER A 96 1.47 3.22 2.63
N ARG A 97 0.66 2.23 2.99
CA ARG A 97 -0.78 2.37 3.18
C ARG A 97 -1.09 3.32 4.33
N ASP A 98 -0.35 3.21 5.43
CA ASP A 98 -0.49 4.11 6.58
C ASP A 98 -0.14 5.57 6.22
N ALA A 99 0.88 5.80 5.38
CA ALA A 99 1.21 7.11 4.83
C ALA A 99 0.13 7.62 3.88
N TYR A 100 -0.35 6.74 2.99
CA TYR A 100 -1.41 7.04 2.03
C TYR A 100 -2.70 7.48 2.71
N ASN A 101 -3.13 6.78 3.77
CA ASN A 101 -4.32 7.15 4.53
C ASN A 101 -4.22 8.58 5.10
N LYS A 102 -3.05 8.98 5.62
CA LYS A 102 -2.82 10.34 6.12
C LYS A 102 -2.81 11.37 5.01
N LEU A 103 -2.18 11.04 3.88
CA LEU A 103 -2.18 11.89 2.68
C LEU A 103 -3.59 12.16 2.19
N ILE A 104 -4.43 11.12 2.16
CA ILE A 104 -5.84 11.24 1.76
C ILE A 104 -6.61 12.15 2.71
N LEU A 105 -6.46 12.01 4.03
CA LEU A 105 -7.10 12.92 4.99
C LEU A 105 -6.68 14.38 4.77
N LEU A 106 -5.40 14.62 4.49
CA LEU A 106 -4.88 15.95 4.20
C LEU A 106 -5.44 16.51 2.87
N LYS A 107 -5.54 15.68 1.82
CA LYS A 107 -6.21 16.05 0.56
C LYS A 107 -7.68 16.40 0.77
N GLN A 108 -8.37 15.59 1.56
CA GLN A 108 -9.76 15.85 1.90
C GLN A 108 -9.91 17.19 2.59
N TYR A 109 -8.99 17.54 3.49
CA TYR A 109 -9.06 18.83 4.19
C TYR A 109 -9.02 19.98 3.20
N ASN A 110 -8.05 19.96 2.31
CA ASN A 110 -7.91 20.99 1.28
C ASN A 110 -9.15 21.07 0.38
N SER A 111 -9.76 19.93 0.03
CA SER A 111 -10.96 19.90 -0.82
C SER A 111 -12.23 20.39 -0.10
N LEU A 112 -12.38 20.06 1.19
CA LEU A 112 -13.59 20.34 1.97
C LEU A 112 -13.57 21.72 2.62
N TYR A 113 -12.38 22.33 2.78
CA TYR A 113 -12.23 23.63 3.43
C TYR A 113 -13.10 24.70 2.78
N SER A 114 -13.06 24.83 1.45
CA SER A 114 -13.87 25.83 0.73
C SER A 114 -15.38 25.63 0.88
N LYS A 115 -15.83 24.38 1.07
CA LYS A 115 -17.25 24.02 1.17
C LYS A 115 -17.80 24.15 2.59
N TYR A 116 -16.96 23.92 3.60
CA TYR A 116 -17.37 23.84 5.01
C TYR A 116 -16.53 24.75 5.92
N GLU A 117 -16.03 25.87 5.38
CA GLU A 117 -15.15 26.80 6.08
C GLU A 117 -15.70 27.17 7.46
N TYR A 118 -16.97 27.56 7.53
CA TYR A 118 -17.60 27.96 8.79
C TYR A 118 -17.64 26.81 9.80
N ALA A 119 -17.98 25.59 9.39
CA ALA A 119 -18.00 24.42 10.26
C ALA A 119 -16.60 24.05 10.78
N ILE A 120 -15.57 24.18 9.94
CA ILE A 120 -14.17 23.97 10.33
C ILE A 120 -13.72 25.07 11.30
N SER A 121 -14.11 26.32 11.05
CA SER A 121 -13.74 27.49 11.85
C SER A 121 -14.25 27.46 13.30
N ILE A 122 -15.20 26.56 13.63
CA ILE A 122 -15.69 26.35 15.01
C ILE A 122 -14.61 25.74 15.90
N SER A 123 -13.63 25.02 15.36
CA SER A 123 -12.59 24.37 16.14
C SER A 123 -11.20 24.56 15.52
N PRO A 124 -10.74 25.82 15.37
CA PRO A 124 -9.55 26.13 14.58
C PRO A 124 -8.29 25.54 15.22
N PHE A 125 -8.20 25.53 16.56
CA PHE A 125 -7.10 24.89 17.28
C PHE A 125 -7.00 23.39 16.96
N PHE A 126 -8.13 22.66 16.97
CA PHE A 126 -8.16 21.23 16.67
C PHE A 126 -7.67 20.94 15.25
N TYR A 127 -8.22 21.64 14.26
CA TYR A 127 -7.90 21.40 12.85
C TYR A 127 -6.46 21.78 12.51
N ASN A 128 -5.95 22.89 13.04
CA ASN A 128 -4.55 23.29 12.82
C ASN A 128 -3.58 22.24 13.38
N ASN A 129 -3.79 21.78 14.62
CA ASN A 129 -2.93 20.75 15.21
C ASN A 129 -3.03 19.40 14.47
N LEU A 130 -4.23 19.04 13.99
CA LEU A 130 -4.42 17.84 13.18
C LEU A 130 -3.62 17.92 11.87
N LEU A 131 -3.68 19.06 11.17
CA LEU A 131 -2.94 19.29 9.93
C LEU A 131 -1.43 19.19 10.14
N ASP A 132 -0.89 19.89 11.13
CA ASP A 132 0.53 19.85 11.45
C ASP A 132 0.99 18.42 11.75
N SER A 133 0.20 17.70 12.55
CA SER A 133 0.46 16.30 12.89
C SER A 133 0.43 15.38 11.67
N LEU A 134 -0.52 15.58 10.75
CA LEU A 134 -0.63 14.80 9.53
C LEU A 134 0.58 15.02 8.61
N VAL A 135 1.00 16.27 8.42
CA VAL A 135 2.17 16.61 7.60
C VAL A 135 3.43 15.95 8.16
N ILE A 136 3.68 16.09 9.46
CA ILE A 136 4.84 15.47 10.13
C ILE A 136 4.80 13.95 10.00
N ALA A 137 3.63 13.33 10.20
CA ALA A 137 3.48 11.88 10.13
C ALA A 137 3.69 11.34 8.70
N ILE A 138 3.16 12.00 7.68
CA ILE A 138 3.41 11.66 6.26
C ILE A 138 4.90 11.70 5.97
N PHE A 139 5.55 12.79 6.40
CA PHE A 139 6.97 13.02 6.20
C PHE A 139 7.82 11.90 6.82
N ILE A 140 7.59 11.57 8.10
CA ILE A 140 8.29 10.49 8.81
C ILE A 140 8.06 9.14 8.14
N SER A 141 6.83 8.85 7.71
CA SER A 141 6.52 7.57 7.06
C SER A 141 7.25 7.42 5.71
N VAL A 142 7.23 8.46 4.88
CA VAL A 142 7.97 8.47 3.60
C VAL A 142 9.46 8.31 3.84
N GLN A 143 10.01 8.96 4.86
CA GLN A 143 11.42 8.80 5.21
C GLN A 143 11.80 7.39 5.60
N LYS A 144 10.97 6.69 6.38
CA LYS A 144 11.22 5.29 6.75
C LYS A 144 11.24 4.39 5.52
N ILE A 145 10.31 4.61 4.59
CA ILE A 145 10.19 3.83 3.36
C ILE A 145 11.43 4.00 2.46
N PHE A 146 11.92 5.24 2.34
CA PHE A 146 13.03 5.61 1.46
C PHE A 146 14.36 5.81 2.21
N ASP A 147 14.49 5.28 3.43
CA ASP A 147 15.67 5.51 4.26
C ASP A 147 16.96 5.08 3.54
N ASN A 148 18.05 5.82 3.78
CA ASN A 148 19.36 5.54 3.18
C ASN A 148 20.37 4.94 4.17
N THR A 149 19.92 4.55 5.37
CA THR A 149 20.79 3.94 6.38
C THR A 149 21.44 2.67 5.83
N THR A 150 22.77 2.64 5.89
CA THR A 150 23.62 1.58 5.33
C THR A 150 23.56 0.25 6.12
N GLY A 151 22.97 0.26 7.31
CA GLY A 151 22.83 -0.93 8.16
C GLY A 151 22.03 -2.06 7.50
N ALA A 152 22.48 -3.30 7.67
CA ALA A 152 21.83 -4.49 7.11
C ALA A 152 20.41 -4.76 7.69
N SER A 153 20.06 -4.14 8.81
CA SER A 153 18.79 -4.34 9.52
C SER A 153 17.62 -3.52 8.97
N SER A 154 17.85 -2.46 8.19
CA SER A 154 16.75 -1.64 7.66
C SER A 154 16.20 -2.21 6.35
N VAL A 155 14.87 -2.28 6.27
CA VAL A 155 14.11 -2.65 5.07
C VAL A 155 13.62 -1.38 4.41
N THR A 156 14.04 -1.12 3.17
CA THR A 156 13.73 0.10 2.43
C THR A 156 13.28 -0.25 1.02
N ILE A 157 12.63 0.68 0.32
CA ILE A 157 12.11 0.43 -1.02
C ILE A 157 13.23 0.13 -2.03
N GLU A 158 14.37 0.80 -1.90
CA GLU A 158 15.56 0.57 -2.73
C GLU A 158 16.15 -0.83 -2.48
N LYS A 159 16.28 -1.23 -1.21
CA LYS A 159 16.75 -2.59 -0.87
C LYS A 159 15.77 -3.66 -1.34
N LEU A 160 14.46 -3.40 -1.28
CA LEU A 160 13.45 -4.29 -1.84
C LEU A 160 13.58 -4.40 -3.36
N LEU A 161 13.81 -3.29 -4.06
CA LEU A 161 14.01 -3.28 -5.51
C LEU A 161 15.24 -4.11 -5.93
N LEU A 162 16.39 -3.91 -5.27
CA LEU A 162 17.60 -4.73 -5.50
C LEU A 162 17.36 -6.21 -5.22
N LYS A 163 16.51 -6.52 -4.24
CA LYS A 163 16.15 -7.90 -3.91
C LYS A 163 15.21 -8.49 -4.96
N TYR A 164 14.28 -7.69 -5.48
CA TYR A 164 13.41 -8.07 -6.59
C TYR A 164 14.23 -8.32 -7.86
N GLU A 165 15.16 -7.43 -8.20
CA GLU A 165 16.10 -7.56 -9.33
C GLU A 165 16.82 -8.92 -9.32
N LYS A 166 17.32 -9.37 -8.16
CA LYS A 166 18.01 -10.66 -8.04
C LYS A 166 17.09 -11.88 -8.18
N ASN A 167 15.77 -11.70 -8.14
CA ASN A 167 14.80 -12.77 -7.98
C ASN A 167 13.57 -12.66 -8.89
N TYR A 168 13.52 -11.71 -9.84
CA TYR A 168 12.31 -11.46 -10.63
C TYR A 168 11.87 -12.69 -11.45
N THR A 169 12.83 -13.55 -11.83
CA THR A 169 12.58 -14.82 -12.54
C THR A 169 11.84 -15.86 -11.71
N ASN A 170 11.78 -15.69 -10.38
CA ASN A 170 11.02 -16.58 -9.49
C ASN A 170 9.53 -16.23 -9.47
N PHE A 171 9.13 -15.06 -9.96
CA PHE A 171 7.73 -14.70 -10.07
C PHE A 171 7.09 -15.38 -11.28
N PRO A 172 5.81 -15.78 -11.16
CA PRO A 172 5.09 -16.35 -12.29
C PRO A 172 4.91 -15.30 -13.39
N ALA A 173 5.11 -15.70 -14.64
CA ALA A 173 4.96 -14.80 -15.80
C ALA A 173 3.51 -14.36 -16.05
N PHE A 174 2.55 -15.11 -15.54
CA PHE A 174 1.11 -14.90 -15.68
C PHE A 174 0.42 -15.09 -14.33
N GLN A 175 -0.75 -14.49 -14.19
CA GLN A 175 -1.62 -14.60 -13.02
C GLN A 175 -2.15 -16.03 -12.88
N ASP A 176 -2.79 -16.52 -13.93
CA ASP A 176 -3.45 -17.83 -13.97
C ASP A 176 -3.36 -18.47 -15.37
N ILE A 177 -3.52 -19.79 -15.43
CA ILE A 177 -3.63 -20.56 -16.68
C ILE A 177 -4.96 -21.30 -16.66
N TYR A 178 -5.71 -21.20 -17.74
CA TYR A 178 -6.94 -21.95 -17.95
C TYR A 178 -6.76 -22.93 -19.10
N LYS A 179 -7.14 -24.20 -18.87
CA LYS A 179 -7.26 -25.21 -19.92
C LYS A 179 -8.69 -25.28 -20.41
N TRP A 180 -8.86 -24.95 -21.69
CA TRP A 180 -10.08 -25.17 -22.45
C TRP A 180 -10.00 -26.51 -23.19
N ASP A 181 -10.98 -27.38 -22.97
CA ASP A 181 -11.12 -28.67 -23.65
C ASP A 181 -9.88 -29.59 -23.61
N LYS A 182 -9.01 -29.43 -22.60
CA LYS A 182 -7.74 -30.16 -22.44
C LYS A 182 -6.73 -29.98 -23.59
N ILE A 183 -6.95 -29.03 -24.51
CA ILE A 183 -6.12 -28.85 -25.71
C ILE A 183 -5.54 -27.44 -25.77
N SER A 184 -6.35 -26.41 -25.49
CA SER A 184 -5.91 -25.01 -25.55
C SER A 184 -5.67 -24.45 -24.15
N GLU A 185 -4.47 -23.92 -23.94
CA GLU A 185 -4.08 -23.18 -22.73
C GLU A 185 -4.21 -21.68 -22.97
N GLU A 186 -4.95 -20.99 -22.11
CA GLU A 186 -5.05 -19.54 -22.07
C GLU A 186 -4.33 -19.02 -20.83
N LYS A 187 -3.45 -18.03 -21.01
CA LYS A 187 -2.65 -17.45 -19.93
C LYS A 187 -3.14 -16.04 -19.64
N LEU A 188 -3.62 -15.82 -18.42
CA LEU A 188 -4.02 -14.50 -17.97
C LEU A 188 -2.79 -13.73 -17.51
N LEU A 189 -2.38 -12.69 -18.25
CA LEU A 189 -1.23 -11.86 -17.92
C LEU A 189 -1.53 -10.93 -16.73
N TRP A 190 -0.47 -10.50 -16.05
CA TRP A 190 -0.60 -9.54 -14.97
C TRP A 190 -0.98 -8.17 -15.49
N LYS A 191 -1.88 -7.47 -14.80
CA LYS A 191 -2.35 -6.14 -15.20
C LYS A 191 -1.86 -5.06 -14.25
N TRP A 192 -1.19 -4.05 -14.78
CA TRP A 192 -0.73 -2.86 -14.05
C TRP A 192 -1.61 -1.66 -14.40
N LYS A 193 -2.10 -0.97 -13.37
CA LYS A 193 -2.86 0.27 -13.55
C LYS A 193 -1.91 1.45 -13.72
N ILE A 194 -1.98 2.17 -14.84
CA ILE A 194 -1.08 3.28 -15.17
C ILE A 194 -1.37 4.50 -14.31
N SER A 195 -0.33 5.09 -13.73
CA SER A 195 -0.37 6.43 -13.13
C SER A 195 0.12 7.48 -14.13
N GLU A 196 -0.30 8.73 -13.92
CA GLU A 196 0.01 9.85 -14.83
C GLU A 196 1.52 10.05 -15.03
N ASP A 197 2.30 9.87 -13.96
CA ASP A 197 3.76 9.93 -13.97
C ASP A 197 4.43 8.73 -14.68
N GLU A 198 3.68 7.71 -15.10
CA GLU A 198 4.18 6.48 -15.74
C GLU A 198 3.94 6.45 -17.25
N ILE A 199 3.11 7.35 -17.79
CA ILE A 199 2.73 7.36 -19.21
C ILE A 199 3.99 7.40 -20.09
N GLU A 200 4.93 8.31 -19.78
CA GLU A 200 6.21 8.45 -20.49
C GLU A 200 7.00 7.13 -20.54
N PHE A 201 6.98 6.35 -19.44
CA PHE A 201 7.67 5.06 -19.39
C PHE A 201 7.00 4.05 -20.33
N PHE A 202 5.67 3.94 -20.31
CA PHE A 202 4.95 2.96 -21.10
C PHE A 202 5.02 3.26 -22.61
N GLU A 203 4.90 4.54 -22.99
CA GLU A 203 5.08 4.98 -24.38
C GLU A 203 6.47 4.61 -24.93
N LYS A 204 7.53 4.83 -24.14
CA LYS A 204 8.90 4.42 -24.51
C LYS A 204 9.11 2.91 -24.58
N ASN A 205 8.21 2.12 -24.00
CA ASN A 205 8.24 0.66 -24.01
C ASN A 205 7.20 0.06 -24.97
N ASN A 206 6.82 0.80 -26.02
CA ASN A 206 5.92 0.38 -27.11
C ASN A 206 4.46 0.13 -26.72
N TYR A 207 3.97 0.75 -25.63
CA TYR A 207 2.54 0.80 -25.35
C TYR A 207 1.97 2.09 -25.97
N SER A 208 1.03 1.96 -26.90
CA SER A 208 0.39 3.09 -27.58
C SER A 208 -0.89 3.54 -26.88
N ASN A 209 -1.17 4.84 -26.92
CA ASN A 209 -2.40 5.45 -26.38
C ASN A 209 -2.62 5.18 -24.88
N CYS A 210 -1.55 5.18 -24.09
CA CYS A 210 -1.66 5.02 -22.64
C CYS A 210 -2.30 6.26 -22.01
N SER A 211 -3.39 6.06 -21.27
CA SER A 211 -3.98 7.06 -20.41
C SER A 211 -3.77 6.72 -18.93
N LYS A 212 -3.88 7.74 -18.09
CA LYS A 212 -4.04 7.56 -16.65
C LYS A 212 -5.23 6.64 -16.38
N ASP A 213 -5.07 5.77 -15.39
CA ASP A 213 -6.05 4.77 -14.94
C ASP A 213 -6.31 3.60 -15.91
N ASP A 214 -5.66 3.55 -17.06
CA ASP A 214 -5.68 2.38 -17.95
C ASP A 214 -4.96 1.18 -17.32
N TYR A 215 -5.29 -0.02 -17.82
CA TYR A 215 -4.59 -1.25 -17.46
C TYR A 215 -3.75 -1.76 -18.62
N VAL A 216 -2.49 -2.05 -18.34
CA VAL A 216 -1.58 -2.68 -19.30
C VAL A 216 -1.08 -4.02 -18.79
N GLU A 217 -0.87 -4.94 -19.71
CA GLU A 217 -0.27 -6.24 -19.40
C GLU A 217 1.22 -6.07 -19.13
N VAL A 218 1.70 -6.63 -18.03
CA VAL A 218 3.10 -6.49 -17.61
C VAL A 218 3.70 -7.84 -17.24
N SER A 219 5.01 -7.96 -17.46
CA SER A 219 5.82 -9.07 -16.96
C SER A 219 6.59 -8.65 -15.69
N PRO A 220 7.09 -9.61 -14.89
CA PRO A 220 7.98 -9.30 -13.77
C PRO A 220 9.19 -8.43 -14.17
N LEU A 221 9.74 -8.64 -15.38
CA LEU A 221 10.84 -7.83 -15.89
C LEU A 221 10.41 -6.38 -16.20
N LEU A 222 9.22 -6.17 -16.77
CA LEU A 222 8.73 -4.82 -17.05
C LEU A 222 8.44 -4.06 -15.75
N VAL A 223 7.93 -4.76 -14.73
CA VAL A 223 7.74 -4.21 -13.38
C VAL A 223 9.08 -3.79 -12.76
N LEU A 224 10.13 -4.60 -12.88
CA LEU A 224 11.48 -4.20 -12.45
C LEU A 224 11.91 -2.90 -13.12
N LYS A 225 11.88 -2.85 -14.46
CA LYS A 225 12.31 -1.68 -15.25
C LYS A 225 11.54 -0.42 -14.90
N LEU A 226 10.22 -0.52 -14.70
CA LEU A 226 9.38 0.60 -14.30
C LEU A 226 9.81 1.18 -12.95
N ASN A 227 10.04 0.30 -11.97
CA ASN A 227 10.34 0.72 -10.60
C ASN A 227 11.80 1.22 -10.47
N GLU A 228 12.74 0.68 -11.25
CA GLU A 228 14.08 1.25 -11.42
C GLU A 228 14.02 2.64 -12.05
N TRP A 229 13.24 2.80 -13.11
CA TRP A 229 13.04 4.09 -13.78
C TRP A 229 12.47 5.14 -12.81
N LYS A 230 11.45 4.79 -12.02
CA LYS A 230 10.89 5.70 -10.99
C LYS A 230 11.92 6.09 -9.94
N LEU A 231 12.65 5.12 -9.38
CA LEU A 231 13.66 5.39 -8.36
C LEU A 231 14.77 6.31 -8.92
N ASN A 232 15.22 6.04 -10.14
CA ASN A 232 16.23 6.87 -10.82
C ASN A 232 15.72 8.27 -11.13
N ARG A 233 14.43 8.43 -11.46
CA ARG A 233 13.80 9.75 -11.62
C ARG A 233 13.89 10.56 -10.33
N PHE A 234 13.52 9.97 -9.18
CA PHE A 234 13.64 10.66 -7.88
C PHE A 234 15.08 11.04 -7.53
N LYS A 235 16.05 10.18 -7.85
CA LYS A 235 17.48 10.47 -7.65
C LYS A 235 17.95 11.61 -8.56
N SER A 236 17.62 11.56 -9.86
CA SER A 236 18.03 12.58 -10.83
C SER A 236 17.48 13.97 -10.51
N LEU A 237 16.27 14.03 -9.95
CA LEU A 237 15.62 15.26 -9.50
C LEU A 237 16.02 15.67 -8.07
N LYS A 238 16.99 14.97 -7.46
CA LYS A 238 17.47 15.18 -6.08
C LYS A 238 16.39 15.10 -5.00
N LYS A 239 15.22 14.54 -5.29
CA LYS A 239 14.07 14.50 -4.37
C LYS A 239 14.37 13.68 -3.11
N LEU A 240 15.13 12.59 -3.26
CA LEU A 240 15.59 11.81 -2.10
C LEU A 240 16.59 12.59 -1.26
N GLU A 241 17.52 13.33 -1.87
CA GLU A 241 18.48 14.17 -1.16
C GLU A 241 17.76 15.26 -0.36
N TYR A 242 16.75 15.90 -0.95
CA TYR A 242 15.92 16.89 -0.26
C TYR A 242 15.17 16.27 0.93
N LEU A 243 14.62 15.07 0.75
CA LEU A 243 13.95 14.32 1.83
C LEU A 243 14.90 14.06 3.00
N TYR A 244 16.14 13.65 2.72
CA TYR A 244 17.15 13.39 3.76
C TYR A 244 17.67 14.68 4.41
N ALA A 245 17.87 15.74 3.64
CA ALA A 245 18.33 17.03 4.15
C ALA A 245 17.29 17.63 5.11
N GLN A 246 16.01 17.64 4.71
CA GLN A 246 14.93 18.09 5.57
C GLN A 246 14.77 17.19 6.81
N ARG A 247 14.93 15.86 6.70
CA ARG A 247 14.97 14.95 7.87
C ARG A 247 15.90 15.44 8.97
N ASN A 248 17.17 15.53 8.58
CA ASN A 248 18.27 15.59 9.53
C ASN A 248 18.32 16.97 10.18
N LYS A 249 17.89 17.99 9.44
CA LYS A 249 17.99 19.38 9.87
C LYS A 249 16.69 19.90 10.50
N ILE A 250 15.51 19.47 10.03
CA ILE A 250 14.21 20.02 10.50
C ILE A 250 13.55 19.10 11.53
N TYR A 251 13.47 17.79 11.27
CA TYR A 251 12.54 16.92 11.98
C TYR A 251 13.18 15.96 13.00
N VAL A 252 14.46 15.61 12.86
CA VAL A 252 15.14 14.64 13.75
C VAL A 252 16.06 15.32 14.75
N HIS A 253 16.70 16.41 14.36
CA HIS A 253 17.55 17.19 15.25
C HIS A 253 17.00 18.60 15.27
N ASN A 254 16.82 19.18 16.48
CA ASN A 254 16.60 20.61 16.67
C ASN A 254 17.90 21.35 16.31
N ASP A 255 18.30 21.24 15.04
CA ASP A 255 19.56 21.75 14.55
C ASP A 255 19.52 23.28 14.65
N LYS A 256 20.58 23.87 15.20
CA LYS A 256 20.69 25.33 15.37
C LYS A 256 20.53 26.06 14.03
N LEU A 257 20.83 25.39 12.92
CA LEU A 257 20.63 25.93 11.57
C LEU A 257 19.14 26.00 11.16
N ALA A 258 18.34 24.99 11.49
CA ALA A 258 16.90 25.01 11.20
C ALA A 258 16.12 25.97 12.11
N MET A 259 16.53 26.10 13.38
CA MET A 259 15.94 27.06 14.30
C MET A 259 16.08 28.53 13.85
N ASN A 260 17.10 28.84 13.05
CA ASN A 260 17.39 30.21 12.62
C ASN A 260 17.09 30.48 11.14
N ASN A 261 16.87 29.45 10.31
CA ASN A 261 16.77 29.58 8.84
C ASN A 261 15.87 28.51 8.19
N LEU A 262 14.72 28.20 8.78
CA LEU A 262 13.79 27.18 8.26
C LEU A 262 13.37 27.45 6.81
N ASP A 263 12.98 28.70 6.50
CA ASP A 263 12.52 29.10 5.15
C ASP A 263 13.62 28.94 4.08
N LYS A 264 14.86 29.26 4.43
CA LYS A 264 16.00 29.05 3.53
C LYS A 264 16.25 27.57 3.31
N LEU A 265 16.16 26.76 4.37
CA LEU A 265 16.40 25.33 4.29
C LEU A 265 15.34 24.59 3.45
N THR A 266 14.08 24.98 3.57
CA THR A 266 12.99 24.47 2.73
C THR A 266 13.11 24.95 1.29
N ALA A 267 13.54 26.20 1.06
CA ALA A 267 13.84 26.72 -0.27
C ALA A 267 15.03 26.01 -0.95
N ASP A 268 16.09 25.70 -0.20
CA ASP A 268 17.27 25.00 -0.69
C ASP A 268 17.00 23.51 -0.99
N ASN A 269 15.94 22.94 -0.40
CA ASN A 269 15.59 21.52 -0.52
C ASN A 269 14.09 21.36 -0.84
N PRO A 270 13.62 21.81 -2.01
CA PRO A 270 12.19 21.95 -2.27
C PRO A 270 11.49 20.59 -2.42
N LEU A 271 10.57 20.32 -1.49
CA LEU A 271 9.62 19.22 -1.56
C LEU A 271 8.20 19.78 -1.60
N THR A 272 7.45 19.34 -2.60
CA THR A 272 6.04 19.68 -2.79
C THR A 272 5.16 18.57 -2.24
N PHE A 273 3.87 18.88 -2.05
CA PHE A 273 2.89 17.88 -1.68
C PHE A 273 2.80 16.72 -2.70
N ASP A 274 2.90 17.06 -3.99
CA ASP A 274 2.89 16.08 -5.09
C ASP A 274 4.12 15.16 -5.03
N ASP A 275 5.28 15.64 -4.56
CA ASP A 275 6.45 14.77 -4.35
C ASP A 275 6.14 13.67 -3.31
N PHE A 276 5.46 13.99 -2.21
CA PHE A 276 5.05 12.99 -1.21
C PHE A 276 4.03 12.00 -1.78
N GLU A 277 3.09 12.48 -2.59
CA GLU A 277 2.16 11.61 -3.30
C GLU A 277 2.90 10.63 -4.21
N HIS A 278 3.86 11.11 -5.02
CA HIS A 278 4.64 10.25 -5.90
C HIS A 278 5.48 9.23 -5.12
N PHE A 279 6.11 9.63 -4.02
CA PHE A 279 6.85 8.69 -3.15
C PHE A 279 5.95 7.58 -2.58
N ILE A 280 4.80 7.97 -2.03
CA ILE A 280 3.85 7.02 -1.43
C ILE A 280 3.29 6.09 -2.49
N ASN A 281 2.83 6.63 -3.63
CA ASN A 281 2.25 5.84 -4.71
C ASN A 281 3.28 4.88 -5.33
N PHE A 282 4.54 5.29 -5.49
CA PHE A 282 5.60 4.39 -5.93
C PHE A 282 5.73 3.18 -4.98
N SER A 283 5.92 3.43 -3.68
CA SER A 283 6.13 2.34 -2.73
C SER A 283 4.89 1.45 -2.60
N LEU A 284 3.70 2.05 -2.55
CA LEU A 284 2.44 1.33 -2.44
C LEU A 284 2.19 0.43 -3.64
N LYS A 285 2.29 0.96 -4.87
CA LYS A 285 2.07 0.16 -6.09
C LYS A 285 3.10 -0.95 -6.23
N PHE A 286 4.38 -0.67 -5.99
CA PHE A 286 5.43 -1.67 -6.13
C PHE A 286 5.27 -2.83 -5.13
N THR A 287 5.09 -2.50 -3.86
CA THR A 287 4.93 -3.51 -2.80
C THR A 287 3.63 -4.29 -2.96
N HIS A 288 2.53 -3.62 -3.31
CA HIS A 288 1.27 -4.27 -3.61
C HIS A 288 1.41 -5.27 -4.76
N PHE A 289 2.07 -4.89 -5.85
CA PHE A 289 2.21 -5.75 -7.01
C PHE A 289 3.08 -6.99 -6.72
N ILE A 290 4.13 -6.85 -5.91
CA ILE A 290 4.91 -8.00 -5.43
C ILE A 290 4.00 -8.96 -4.63
N LEU A 291 3.20 -8.42 -3.71
CA LEU A 291 2.27 -9.23 -2.92
C LEU A 291 1.24 -9.93 -3.80
N LEU A 292 0.67 -9.23 -4.79
CA LEU A 292 -0.25 -9.79 -5.76
C LEU A 292 0.39 -10.95 -6.53
N MET A 293 1.60 -10.77 -7.06
CA MET A 293 2.28 -11.84 -7.81
C MET A 293 2.64 -13.05 -6.95
N LEU A 294 2.97 -12.85 -5.66
CA LEU A 294 3.30 -13.94 -4.74
C LEU A 294 2.05 -14.69 -4.25
N THR A 295 0.98 -13.97 -3.95
CA THR A 295 -0.19 -14.51 -3.23
C THR A 295 -1.42 -14.75 -4.09
N ASN A 296 -1.50 -14.17 -5.30
CA ASN A 296 -2.73 -13.98 -6.08
C ASN A 296 -3.81 -13.12 -5.42
N ILE A 297 -3.50 -12.41 -4.35
CA ILE A 297 -4.48 -11.61 -3.63
C ILE A 297 -4.28 -10.14 -4.01
N ASN A 298 -5.33 -9.53 -4.53
CA ASN A 298 -5.40 -8.08 -4.72
C ASN A 298 -5.80 -7.44 -3.39
N TYR A 299 -4.82 -6.87 -2.68
CA TYR A 299 -5.06 -6.29 -1.37
C TYR A 299 -5.74 -4.93 -1.53
N ALA A 300 -6.80 -4.67 -0.77
CA ALA A 300 -7.34 -3.32 -0.67
C ALA A 300 -6.34 -2.39 0.03
N TRP A 301 -6.00 -1.27 -0.61
CA TRP A 301 -5.18 -0.21 0.01
C TRP A 301 -5.91 1.12 0.19
N GLU A 302 -7.04 1.32 -0.48
CA GLU A 302 -7.85 2.51 -0.26
C GLU A 302 -8.52 2.48 1.13
N PRO A 303 -8.57 3.61 1.85
CA PRO A 303 -9.24 3.68 3.12
C PRO A 303 -10.75 3.45 2.95
N THR A 304 -11.32 2.60 3.80
CA THR A 304 -12.78 2.47 3.92
C THR A 304 -13.35 3.73 4.57
N ASN A 305 -14.59 4.07 4.22
CA ASN A 305 -15.32 5.20 4.81
C ASN A 305 -14.62 6.56 4.65
N ILE A 306 -13.91 6.74 3.53
CA ILE A 306 -13.22 7.98 3.18
C ILE A 306 -14.14 9.21 3.34
N ASN A 307 -15.44 9.11 3.04
CA ASN A 307 -16.37 10.24 3.07
C ASN A 307 -16.99 10.57 4.46
N ASP A 308 -16.62 9.87 5.53
CA ASP A 308 -17.23 10.07 6.86
C ASP A 308 -17.06 11.50 7.39
N TRP A 309 -15.90 12.11 7.10
CA TRP A 309 -15.63 13.47 7.58
C TRP A 309 -16.47 14.52 6.84
N GLU A 310 -16.71 14.37 5.54
CA GLU A 310 -17.64 15.25 4.82
C GLU A 310 -19.03 15.21 5.44
N GLN A 311 -19.53 14.03 5.79
CA GLN A 311 -20.83 13.88 6.44
C GLN A 311 -20.85 14.56 7.81
N THR A 312 -19.75 14.45 8.56
CA THR A 312 -19.61 15.13 9.85
C THR A 312 -19.71 16.65 9.69
N LEU A 313 -18.96 17.23 8.75
CA LEU A 313 -19.00 18.67 8.45
C LEU A 313 -20.37 19.13 7.97
N LYS A 314 -21.05 18.32 7.17
CA LYS A 314 -22.43 18.58 6.72
C LYS A 314 -23.38 18.71 7.90
N TYR A 315 -23.37 17.76 8.84
CA TYR A 315 -24.24 17.82 10.02
C TYR A 315 -23.88 18.95 10.97
N THR A 316 -22.59 19.25 11.14
CA THR A 316 -22.14 20.44 11.88
C THR A 316 -22.71 21.71 11.27
N SER A 317 -22.67 21.84 9.95
CA SER A 317 -23.20 23.01 9.23
C SER A 317 -24.71 23.18 9.47
N ILE A 318 -25.48 22.09 9.38
CA ILE A 318 -26.93 22.10 9.70
C ILE A 318 -27.18 22.55 11.15
N GLY A 319 -26.38 22.04 12.10
CA GLY A 319 -26.47 22.41 13.51
C GLY A 319 -26.17 23.90 13.74
N LEU A 320 -25.18 24.45 13.04
CA LEU A 320 -24.83 25.87 13.11
C LEU A 320 -25.93 26.76 12.54
N GLU A 321 -26.52 26.39 11.41
CA GLU A 321 -27.66 27.11 10.83
C GLU A 321 -28.87 27.13 11.77
N LYS A 322 -29.18 26.00 12.41
CA LYS A 322 -30.25 25.92 13.39
C LYS A 322 -29.96 26.81 14.61
N THR A 323 -28.76 26.71 15.15
CA THR A 323 -28.34 27.52 16.32
C THR A 323 -28.44 29.02 16.02
N LYS A 324 -28.06 29.44 14.81
CA LYS A 324 -28.20 30.83 14.37
C LYS A 324 -29.66 31.29 14.38
N LYS A 325 -30.58 30.49 13.85
CA LYS A 325 -32.02 30.77 13.86
C LYS A 325 -32.56 30.86 15.28
N ASP A 326 -32.20 29.91 16.15
CA ASP A 326 -32.65 29.89 17.55
C ASP A 326 -32.17 31.14 18.32
N ILE A 327 -30.95 31.64 18.02
CA ILE A 327 -30.42 32.89 18.60
C ILE A 327 -31.18 34.11 18.06
N GLU A 328 -31.43 34.18 16.75
CA GLU A 328 -32.17 35.28 16.13
C GLU A 328 -33.62 35.38 16.66
N GLU A 329 -34.28 34.25 16.86
CA GLU A 329 -35.63 34.17 17.43
C GLU A 329 -35.64 34.66 18.89
N LYS A 330 -34.76 34.13 19.75
CA LYS A 330 -34.63 34.60 21.15
C LYS A 330 -34.29 36.08 21.25
N THR A 331 -33.45 36.58 20.34
CA THR A 331 -33.09 38.01 20.32
C THR A 331 -34.29 38.88 19.95
N ARG A 332 -35.17 38.39 19.07
CA ARG A 332 -36.42 39.06 18.71
C ARG A 332 -37.40 39.08 19.88
N GLU A 333 -37.62 37.93 20.52
CA GLU A 333 -38.48 37.81 21.71
C GLU A 333 -38.05 38.78 22.81
N LEU A 334 -36.75 38.81 23.14
CA LEU A 334 -36.20 39.73 24.14
C LEU A 334 -36.40 41.21 23.77
N ARG A 335 -36.30 41.55 22.48
CA ARG A 335 -36.51 42.92 22.00
C ARG A 335 -37.99 43.34 22.12
N ASP A 336 -38.90 42.44 21.77
CA ASP A 336 -40.34 42.69 21.84
C ASP A 336 -40.80 42.80 23.31
N GLU A 337 -40.22 42.01 24.23
CA GLU A 337 -40.44 42.17 25.68
C GLU A 337 -39.94 43.52 26.21
N PHE A 338 -38.81 44.02 25.70
CA PHE A 338 -38.25 45.32 26.11
C PHE A 338 -39.04 46.51 25.58
N ASN A 339 -39.63 46.40 24.37
CA ASN A 339 -40.42 47.47 23.75
C ASN A 339 -41.87 47.52 24.24
N ASN A 340 -42.38 46.43 24.83
CA ASN A 340 -43.72 46.34 25.41
C ASN A 340 -43.76 46.63 26.93
N LYS A 341 -42.65 47.09 27.51
CA LYS A 341 -42.54 47.68 28.86
C LYS A 341 -42.25 49.17 28.73
#